data_AF-A0A832WTG4-F1
#
_entry.id   AF-A0A832WTG4-F1
#
_cell.length_a   1.000
_cell.length_b   1.000
_cell.length_c   1.000
_cell.angle_alpha   90.00
_cell.angle_beta   90.00
_cell.angle_gamma   90.00
#
_symmetry.space_group_name_H-M   'P 1'
#
loop_
_entity.id
_entity.type
_entity.pdbx_description
1 polymer ?
#
loop_
_entity_poly.entity_id
_entity_poly.type
_entity_poly.pdbx_seq_one_letter_code
_entity_poly.pdbx_strand_id
1 'polypeptide(L)' 'MMCSVGDSFDLDLEGKLPVKHYVCKNCGNKFKGIGKNVKCPSCQSGNVAES' A
#
# COMPACT_ATOMS: atom_id res chain seq x y z
N MET A 1 1.31 30.77 17.38
CA MET A 1 0.09 30.21 17.97
C MET A 1 -0.68 29.52 16.86
N MET A 2 -0.91 28.21 17.02
CA MET A 2 -1.83 27.35 16.27
C MET A 2 -1.47 27.03 14.80
N CYS A 3 -1.70 25.84 14.25
CA CYS A 3 -1.73 24.44 14.68
C CYS A 3 -2.30 23.72 13.46
N SER A 4 -1.60 22.75 12.90
CA SER A 4 -2.20 21.58 12.26
C SER A 4 -1.17 20.48 12.46
N VAL A 5 -1.26 19.96 13.68
CA VAL A 5 -0.86 18.63 14.08
C VAL A 5 -1.10 17.64 12.94
N GLY A 6 -0.20 16.67 12.83
CA GLY A 6 -0.29 15.65 11.80
C GLY A 6 -1.72 15.15 11.65
N ASP A 7 -2.23 15.28 10.43
CA ASP A 7 -3.27 14.40 9.97
C ASP A 7 -2.61 13.02 9.85
N SER A 8 -2.41 12.41 11.02
CA SER A 8 -2.55 10.96 11.16
C SER A 8 -3.83 10.68 10.40
N PHE A 9 -3.68 10.03 9.26
CA PHE A 9 -4.76 9.38 8.56
C PHE A 9 -5.45 8.51 9.61
N ASP A 10 -6.45 9.08 10.26
CA ASP A 10 -7.39 8.35 11.06
C ASP A 10 -8.23 7.65 10.01
N LEU A 11 -7.67 6.55 9.48
CA LEU A 11 -8.43 5.49 8.88
C LEU A 11 -9.22 4.86 10.04
N ASP A 12 -10.17 5.63 10.57
CA ASP A 12 -11.33 5.13 11.25
C ASP A 12 -12.07 4.28 10.21
N LEU A 13 -11.59 3.06 10.12
CA LEU A 13 -12.09 2.07 9.23
C LEU A 13 -12.41 0.90 10.11
N GLU A 14 -13.61 1.00 10.68
CA GLU A 14 -14.31 0.01 11.50
C GLU A 14 -14.49 -1.36 10.80
N GLY A 15 -13.80 -1.61 9.69
CA GLY A 15 -13.63 -2.90 9.05
C GLY A 15 -12.42 -2.97 8.12
N LYS A 16 -11.20 -3.01 8.70
CA LYS A 16 -9.92 -3.47 8.09
C LYS A 16 -9.88 -3.45 6.56
N LEU A 17 -9.37 -2.37 5.96
CA LEU A 17 -9.06 -2.31 4.53
C LEU A 17 -8.13 -3.50 4.32
N PRO A 18 -8.47 -4.48 3.47
CA PRO A 18 -7.71 -5.70 3.36
C PRO A 18 -6.38 -5.36 2.71
N VAL A 19 -5.40 -4.98 3.53
CA VAL A 19 -4.03 -4.78 3.13
C VAL A 19 -3.50 -6.15 2.79
N LYS A 20 -3.15 -6.34 1.53
CA LYS A 20 -2.60 -7.60 1.02
C LYS A 20 -1.10 -7.46 0.80
N HIS A 21 -0.39 -8.57 0.92
CA HIS A 21 1.02 -8.64 0.60
C HIS A 21 1.17 -8.91 -0.90
N TYR A 22 2.09 -8.20 -1.53
CA TYR A 22 2.42 -8.37 -2.93
C TYR A 22 3.92 -8.59 -3.10
N VAL A 23 4.28 -9.41 -4.09
CA VAL A 23 5.65 -9.54 -4.60
C VAL A 23 5.69 -9.10 -6.05
N CYS A 24 6.57 -8.16 -6.37
CA CYS A 24 6.85 -7.81 -7.75
C CYS A 24 7.63 -8.92 -8.44
N LYS A 25 7.12 -9.43 -9.55
CA LYS A 25 7.78 -10.48 -10.34
C LYS A 25 8.92 -9.94 -11.21
N ASN A 26 9.04 -8.62 -11.34
CA ASN A 26 10.06 -7.99 -12.17
C ASN A 26 11.35 -7.71 -11.39
N CYS A 27 11.25 -7.15 -10.17
CA CYS A 27 12.42 -6.83 -9.35
C CYS A 27 12.50 -7.61 -8.02
N GLY A 28 11.49 -8.44 -7.71
CA GLY A 28 11.45 -9.23 -6.47
C GLY A 28 11.01 -8.47 -5.22
N ASN A 29 10.72 -7.17 -5.31
CA ASN A 29 10.35 -6.38 -4.14
C ASN A 29 9.05 -6.87 -3.49
N LYS A 30 9.03 -6.98 -2.16
CA LYS A 30 7.87 -7.37 -1.35
C LYS A 30 7.29 -6.15 -0.66
N PHE A 31 6.00 -5.90 -0.82
CA PHE A 31 5.35 -4.70 -0.27
C PHE A 31 3.87 -4.94 0.03
N LYS A 32 3.27 -4.05 0.80
CA LYS A 32 1.85 -4.10 1.16
C LYS A 32 1.06 -3.13 0.28
N GLY A 33 -0.11 -3.55 -0.18
CA GLY A 33 -0.97 -2.75 -1.06
C GLY A 33 -2.45 -2.92 -0.73
N ILE A 34 -3.25 -1.96 -1.16
CA ILE A 34 -4.70 -1.95 -1.01
C ILE A 34 -5.31 -1.95 -2.42
N GLY A 35 -6.27 -2.84 -2.66
CA GLY A 35 -7.01 -2.90 -3.93
C GLY A 35 -6.37 -3.79 -5.01
N LYS A 36 -6.87 -3.68 -6.25
CA LYS A 36 -6.53 -4.59 -7.38
C LYS A 36 -5.55 -4.00 -8.40
N ASN A 37 -5.29 -2.69 -8.34
CA ASN A 37 -4.43 -1.95 -9.28
C ASN A 37 -3.10 -1.54 -8.63
N VAL A 38 -2.46 -2.50 -7.97
CA VAL A 38 -1.24 -2.25 -7.21
C VAL A 38 -0.04 -2.28 -8.16
N LYS A 39 0.84 -1.29 -8.08
CA LYS A 39 2.12 -1.24 -8.81
C LYS A 39 3.29 -1.37 -7.85
N CYS A 40 4.38 -1.95 -8.32
CA CYS A 40 5.60 -2.06 -7.52
C CYS A 40 6.16 -0.68 -7.19
N PRO A 41 6.37 -0.31 -5.92
CA PRO A 41 6.92 1.00 -5.55
C PRO A 41 8.39 1.15 -5.93
N SER A 42 9.12 0.06 -6.17
CA SER A 42 10.55 0.10 -6.50
C SER A 42 10.83 0.27 -7.98
N CYS A 43 10.05 -0.37 -8.86
CA CYS A 43 10.29 -0.36 -10.31
C CYS A 43 9.08 0.08 -11.15
N GLN A 44 7.98 0.47 -10.50
CA GLN A 44 6.72 0.92 -11.11
C GLN A 44 6.03 -0.11 -12.03
N SER A 45 6.55 -1.34 -12.09
CA SER A 45 5.95 -2.43 -12.84
C SER A 45 4.58 -2.82 -12.27
N GLY A 46 3.62 -3.05 -13.16
CA GLY A 46 2.32 -3.65 -12.82
C GLY A 46 2.38 -5.18 -12.66
N ASN A 47 3.54 -5.80 -12.90
CA ASN A 47 3.71 -7.24 -12.77
C ASN A 47 3.97 -7.63 -11.30
N VAL A 48 2.88 -7.69 -10.53
CA VAL A 48 2.88 -8.03 -9.10
C VAL A 48 1.92 -9.18 -8.84
N ALA A 49 2.25 -10.06 -7.89
CA ALA A 49 1.38 -11.14 -7.45
C ALA A 49 1.12 -11.03 -5.95
N GLU A 50 -0.08 -11.36 -5.52
CA GLU A 50 -0.43 -11.52 -4.10
C GLU A 50 0.38 -12.67 -3.48
N SER A 51 0.80 -12.50 -2.22
CA SER A 51 1.69 -13.40 -1.50
C SER A 51 1.18 -13.84 -0.16
#